data_AF-C9MUX4-F1
#
_entry.id   AF-C9MUX4-F1
#
_cell.length_a   1.000
_cell.length_b   1.000
_cell.length_c   1.000
_cell.angle_alpha   90.00
_cell.angle_beta   90.00
_cell.angle_gamma   90.00
#
_symmetry.space_group_name_H-M   'P 1'
#
loop_
_entity.id
_entity.type
_entity.pdbx_description
1 polymer ?
#
loop_
_entity_poly.entity_id
_entity_poly.type
_entity_poly.pdbx_seq_one_letter_code
_entity_poly.pdbx_strand_id
1 'polypeptide(L)' 'MFKKILLLAILAMSVVGCELLSPKEWSEYRERQDGRDIKCYERANGDYYCKDRYGNIVY' A
#
# COMPACT_ATOMS: atom_id res chain seq x y z
N MET A 1 31.40 9.58 24.73
CA MET A 1 30.10 8.89 24.92
C MET A 1 29.00 9.44 24.00
N PHE A 2 28.78 10.76 23.96
CA PHE A 2 27.72 11.40 23.16
C PHE A 2 27.72 11.05 21.65
N LYS A 3 28.90 10.98 21.03
CA LYS A 3 29.04 10.67 19.59
C LYS A 3 28.45 9.30 19.20
N LYS A 4 28.53 8.31 20.09
CA LYS A 4 27.98 6.96 19.86
C LYS A 4 26.45 6.95 19.94
N ILE A 5 25.89 7.72 20.88
CA ILE A 5 24.43 7.85 21.05
C ILE A 5 23.81 8.57 19.86
N LEU A 6 24.45 9.63 19.36
CA LEU A 6 23.99 10.36 18.18
C LEU A 6 23.96 9.46 16.93
N LEU A 7 25.02 8.67 16.72
CA LEU A 7 25.08 7.69 15.61
C LEU A 7 23.96 6.65 15.69
N LEU A 8 23.70 6.11 16.88
CA LEU A 8 22.62 5.13 17.09
C LEU A 8 21.24 5.73 16.87
N ALA A 9 21.02 6.99 17.28
CA ALA A 9 19.75 7.68 17.06
C ALA A 9 19.45 7.88 15.56
N ILE A 10 20.46 8.30 14.78
CA ILE A 10 20.32 8.48 13.32
C ILE A 10 20.04 7.13 12.64
N LEU A 11 20.74 6.07 13.04
CA LEU A 11 20.54 4.72 12.51
C LEU A 11 19.14 4.18 12.84
N ALA A 12 18.65 4.42 14.05
CA ALA A 12 17.29 4.04 14.43
C ALA A 12 16.25 4.81 13.61
N MET A 13 16.43 6.12 13.43
CA MET A 13 15.53 6.94 12.62
C MET A 13 15.50 6.52 11.14
N SER A 14 16.62 6.06 10.58
CA SER A 14 16.66 5.58 9.19
C SER A 14 15.93 4.26 8.99
N VAL A 15 15.93 3.36 9.99
CA VAL A 15 15.23 2.06 9.92
C VAL A 15 13.73 2.23 10.14
N VAL A 16 13.33 3.09 11.07
CA VAL A 16 11.90 3.37 11.37
C VAL A 16 11.19 4.05 10.19
N GLY A 17 11.92 4.79 9.34
CA GLY A 17 11.36 5.45 8.17
C GLY A 17 10.85 4.51 7.07
N CYS A 18 11.45 3.33 6.89
CA CYS A 18 11.05 2.43 5.80
C CYS A 18 9.84 1.54 6.12
N GLU A 19 9.62 1.17 7.38
CA GLU A 19 8.62 0.15 7.72
C GLU A 19 7.49 0.66 8.63
N LEU A 20 7.75 1.66 9.48
CA LEU A 20 6.82 2.05 10.56
C LEU A 20 5.86 3.17 10.17
N LEU A 21 6.21 4.00 9.19
CA LEU A 21 5.46 5.22 8.86
C LEU A 21 4.46 5.07 7.70
N SER A 22 4.42 3.94 6.98
CA SER A 22 3.58 3.83 5.78
C SER A 22 3.04 2.45 5.39
N PRO A 23 2.83 1.43 6.26
CA PRO A 23 2.16 0.19 5.82
C PRO A 23 0.82 0.46 5.12
N LYS A 24 0.07 1.44 5.63
CA LYS A 24 -1.24 1.87 5.12
C LYS A 24 -1.16 2.68 3.83
N GLU A 25 -0.20 3.61 3.74
CA GLU A 25 0.05 4.37 2.51
C GLU A 25 0.50 3.44 1.39
N TRP A 26 1.37 2.45 1.66
CA TRP A 26 1.79 1.48 0.64
C TRP A 26 0.68 0.50 0.22
N SER A 27 -0.28 0.15 1.08
CA SER A 27 -1.43 -0.67 0.68
C SER A 27 -2.39 0.10 -0.22
N GLU A 28 -2.74 1.33 0.16
CA GLU A 28 -3.58 2.20 -0.66
C GLU A 28 -2.86 2.64 -1.94
N TYR A 29 -1.55 2.86 -1.88
CA TYR A 29 -0.71 3.16 -3.04
C TYR A 29 -0.57 1.96 -3.96
N ARG A 30 -0.46 0.71 -3.45
CA ARG A 30 -0.55 -0.50 -4.29
C ARG A 30 -1.91 -0.63 -4.96
N GLU A 31 -3.01 -0.40 -4.22
CA GLU A 31 -4.36 -0.36 -4.81
C GLU A 31 -4.49 0.72 -5.89
N ARG A 32 -3.83 1.88 -5.73
CA ARG A 32 -3.80 2.95 -6.73
C ARG A 32 -2.80 2.69 -7.88
N GLN A 33 -1.68 2.01 -7.63
CA GLN A 33 -0.58 1.80 -8.57
C GLN A 33 -0.67 0.54 -9.42
N ASP A 34 -1.54 -0.41 -9.06
CA ASP A 34 -1.87 -1.50 -9.98
C ASP A 34 -2.50 -0.99 -11.28
N GLY A 35 -2.77 0.31 -11.40
CA GLY A 35 -2.85 1.07 -12.67
C GLY A 35 -4.03 0.68 -13.55
N ARG A 36 -4.79 -0.31 -13.10
CA ARG A 36 -6.05 -0.69 -13.63
C ARG A 36 -7.05 0.18 -12.90
N ASP A 37 -7.75 1.00 -13.67
CA ASP A 37 -9.03 1.62 -13.30
C ASP A 37 -10.10 0.56 -12.94
N ILE A 38 -9.70 -0.66 -12.57
CA ILE A 38 -10.51 -1.85 -12.47
C ILE A 38 -10.66 -2.21 -11.00
N LYS A 39 -11.90 -2.15 -10.50
CA LYS A 39 -12.27 -2.64 -9.17
C LYS A 39 -12.98 -3.98 -9.30
N CYS A 40 -12.47 -5.00 -8.63
CA CYS A 40 -13.10 -6.32 -8.60
C CYS A 40 -13.99 -6.47 -7.35
N TYR A 41 -15.15 -7.10 -7.55
CA TYR A 41 -16.18 -7.29 -6.54
C TYR A 41 -16.58 -8.76 -6.51
N GLU A 42 -16.93 -9.24 -5.33
CA GLU A 42 -17.48 -10.57 -5.11
C GLU A 42 -19.00 -10.46 -4.92
N ARG A 43 -19.75 -11.37 -5.56
CA ARG A 43 -21.19 -11.48 -5.39
C ARG A 43 -21.51 -12.42 -4.22
N ALA A 44 -22.72 -12.30 -3.69
CA ALA A 44 -23.20 -13.19 -2.62
C ALA A 44 -23.25 -14.69 -3.01
N ASN A 45 -23.21 -15.01 -4.31
CA ASN A 45 -23.13 -16.38 -4.83
C ASN A 45 -21.69 -16.87 -5.07
N GLY A 46 -20.66 -16.08 -4.76
CA GLY A 46 -19.25 -16.42 -4.92
C GLY A 46 -18.65 -16.08 -6.29
N ASP A 47 -19.41 -15.50 -7.21
CA ASP A 47 -18.88 -15.07 -8.51
C ASP A 47 -18.10 -13.75 -8.39
N TYR A 48 -16.95 -13.69 -9.06
CA TYR A 48 -16.11 -12.49 -9.13
C TYR A 48 -16.33 -11.74 -10.44
N TYR A 49 -16.40 -10.42 -10.37
CA TYR A 49 -16.44 -9.56 -11.55
C TYR A 49 -15.67 -8.27 -11.33
N CYS A 50 -15.06 -7.75 -12.38
CA CYS A 50 -14.26 -6.56 -12.33
C CYS A 50 -14.91 -5.43 -13.13
N LYS A 51 -14.80 -4.18 -12.66
CA LYS A 51 -15.39 -3.00 -13.28
C LYS A 51 -14.34 -1.94 -13.54
N ASP A 52 -14.30 -1.39 -14.75
CA ASP A 52 -13.46 -0.23 -15.06
C ASP A 52 -13.96 1.07 -14.38
N ARG A 53 -13.23 2.18 -14.59
CA ARG A 53 -13.59 3.50 -14.02
C ARG A 53 -14.92 4.07 -14.53
N TYR A 54 -15.44 3.55 -15.64
CA TYR A 54 -16.71 3.93 -16.23
C TYR A 54 -17.86 3.01 -15.80
N GLY A 55 -17.57 1.94 -15.06
CA GLY A 55 -18.54 0.95 -14.58
C GLY A 55 -18.78 -0.22 -15.53
N ASN A 56 -18.01 -0.36 -16.62
CA ASN A 56 -18.12 -1.48 -17.54
C ASN A 56 -17.49 -2.74 -16.93
N ILE A 57 -18.15 -3.89 -17.07
CA ILE A 57 -17.60 -5.16 -16.60
C ILE A 57 -16.48 -5.60 -17.55
N VAL A 58 -15.31 -5.84 -16.97
CA VAL A 58 -14.14 -6.42 -17.64
C VAL A 58 -13.93 -7.84 -17.10
N TYR A 59 -13.72 -8.79 -18.02
CA TYR A 59 -13.50 -10.21 -17.72
C TYR A 59 -12.01 -10.55 -17.70
#